data_AF-A0A7C9G7I7-F1
#
_entry.id   AF-A0A7C9G7I7-F1
#
_cell.length_a   1.000
_cell.length_b   1.000
_cell.length_c   1.000
_cell.angle_alpha   90.00
_cell.angle_beta   90.00
_cell.angle_gamma   90.00
#
_symmetry.space_group_name_H-M   'P 1'
#
loop_
_entity.id
_entity.type
_entity.pdbx_description
1 polymer ?
#
loop_
_entity_poly.entity_id
_entity_poly.type
_entity_poly.pdbx_seq_one_letter_code
_entity_poly.pdbx_strand_id
1 'polypeptide(L)'
;MKRSKHWQPSVLHLLSTFDSRREALYRQKDLDAKGIVAKDRDGQQRFFHLSGLAVGVTRWTAVSQLSIDELSERASLAKKHAKRNHWSTLYVQEGDVCDALG
;
A
#
# COMPACT_ATOMS: atom_id res chain seq x y z
N MET A 1 25.79 -6.05 -4.33
CA MET A 1 24.34 -5.72 -4.32
C MET A 1 23.94 -5.32 -2.90
N LYS A 2 23.86 -4.02 -2.58
CA LYS A 2 23.52 -3.56 -1.22
C LYS A 2 22.03 -3.80 -0.98
N ARG A 3 21.69 -4.85 -0.24
CA ARG A 3 20.37 -4.97 0.42
C ARG A 3 20.23 -3.75 1.32
N SER A 4 19.44 -2.76 0.93
CA SER A 4 19.17 -1.61 1.79
C SER A 4 18.43 -2.13 3.02
N LYS A 5 19.13 -2.35 4.14
CA LYS A 5 18.56 -2.94 5.35
C LYS A 5 17.45 -2.08 5.97
N HIS A 6 17.24 -0.87 5.45
CA HIS A 6 16.35 0.13 6.02
C HIS A 6 15.17 0.51 5.11
N TRP A 7 14.98 -0.15 3.95
CA TRP A 7 13.89 0.22 3.03
C TRP A 7 12.52 0.11 3.70
N GLN A 8 12.27 -0.95 4.47
CA GLN A 8 10.97 -1.18 5.11
C GLN A 8 10.69 -0.14 6.21
N PRO A 9 11.61 0.11 7.17
CA PRO A 9 11.48 1.23 8.09
C PRO A 9 11.26 2.59 7.41
N SER A 10 11.96 2.87 6.30
CA SER A 10 11.77 4.11 5.55
C SER A 10 10.38 4.24 4.95
N VAL A 11 9.83 3.15 4.39
CA VAL A 11 8.45 3.15 3.87
C VAL A 11 7.43 3.32 4.99
N LEU A 12 7.61 2.63 6.12
CA LEU A 12 6.72 2.80 7.28
C LEU A 12 6.75 4.24 7.82
N HIS A 13 7.92 4.86 7.88
CA HIS A 13 8.05 6.26 8.27
C HIS A 13 7.35 7.20 7.28
N LEU A 14 7.45 6.93 5.98
CA LEU A 14 6.74 7.67 4.94
C LEU A 14 5.23 7.56 5.10
N LEU A 15 4.70 6.35 5.34
CA LEU A 15 3.27 6.12 5.56
C LEU A 15 2.77 6.90 6.78
N SER A 16 3.49 6.81 7.90
CA SER A 16 3.14 7.56 9.13
C SER A 16 3.19 9.08 8.90
N THR A 17 4.21 9.57 8.20
CA THR A 17 4.34 11.01 7.89
C THR A 17 3.19 11.49 7.00
N PHE A 18 2.77 10.67 6.04
CA PHE A 18 1.61 10.97 5.20
C PHE A 18 0.33 11.05 6.03
N ASP A 19 0.11 10.09 6.93
CA ASP A 19 -1.07 10.05 7.80
C ASP A 19 -1.16 11.26 8.73
N SER A 20 -0.05 11.67 9.35
CA SER A 20 -0.04 12.86 10.21
C SER A 20 -0.25 14.15 9.42
N ARG A 21 0.27 14.25 8.19
CA ARG A 21 0.10 15.46 7.37
C ARG A 21 -1.29 15.59 6.78
N ARG A 22 -1.95 14.48 6.42
CA ARG A 22 -3.30 14.52 5.85
C ARG A 22 -4.34 14.96 6.86
N GLU A 23 -4.14 14.72 8.17
CA GLU A 23 -5.14 15.04 9.20
C GLU A 23 -5.52 16.52 9.20
N ALA A 24 -4.55 17.41 8.99
CA ALA A 24 -4.78 18.85 8.87
C ALA A 24 -5.65 19.27 7.68
N LEU A 25 -5.89 18.37 6.71
CA LEU A 25 -6.72 18.63 5.52
C LEU A 25 -8.19 18.23 5.74
N TYR A 26 -8.51 17.60 6.87
CA TYR A 26 -9.85 17.15 7.20
C TYR A 26 -10.44 17.96 8.36
N ARG A 27 -11.78 18.01 8.43
CA ARG A 27 -12.46 18.55 9.59
C ARG A 27 -12.43 17.50 10.70
N GLN A 28 -12.44 17.95 11.96
CA GLN A 28 -12.44 17.04 13.11
C GLN A 28 -13.55 15.97 13.01
N LYS A 29 -14.77 16.38 12.65
CA LYS A 29 -15.90 15.44 12.45
C LYS A 29 -15.64 14.34 11.42
N ASP A 30 -14.86 14.64 10.38
CA ASP A 30 -14.56 13.71 9.29
C ASP A 30 -13.44 12.75 9.73
N LEU A 31 -12.49 13.24 10.56
CA LEU A 31 -11.48 12.41 11.22
C LEU A 31 -12.12 11.43 12.20
N ASP A 32 -13.04 11.90 13.05
CA ASP A 32 -13.77 11.09 14.02
C ASP A 32 -14.61 10.01 13.32
N ALA A 33 -15.23 10.37 12.20
CA ALA A 33 -16.00 9.44 11.35
C ALA A 33 -15.12 8.55 10.46
N LYS A 34 -13.80 8.74 10.42
CA LYS A 34 -12.85 8.06 9.52
C LYS A 34 -13.25 8.17 8.04
N GLY A 35 -13.88 9.27 7.66
CA GLY A 35 -14.31 9.54 6.30
C GLY A 35 -15.24 10.75 6.18
N ILE A 36 -15.59 11.06 4.94
CA ILE A 36 -16.41 12.21 4.54
C ILE A 36 -17.72 11.70 3.95
N VAL A 37 -18.83 12.30 4.34
CA VAL A 37 -20.10 12.15 3.62
C VAL A 37 -20.23 13.29 2.62
N ALA A 38 -20.26 12.96 1.33
CA ALA A 38 -20.37 13.92 0.24
C ALA A 38 -21.25 13.38 -0.89
N LYS A 39 -21.70 14.26 -1.78
CA LYS A 39 -22.41 13.83 -2.99
C LYS A 39 -21.41 13.28 -4.01
N ASP A 40 -21.76 12.15 -4.63
CA ASP A 40 -21.04 11.63 -5.79
C ASP A 40 -21.42 12.41 -7.08
N ARG A 41 -20.93 11.92 -8.22
CA ARG A 41 -21.22 12.50 -9.54
C ARG A 41 -22.68 12.39 -9.98
N ASP A 42 -23.42 11.46 -9.38
CA ASP A 42 -24.85 11.24 -9.64
C ASP A 42 -25.74 12.03 -8.64
N GLY A 43 -25.12 12.82 -7.75
CA GLY A 43 -25.80 13.63 -6.74
C GLY A 43 -26.21 12.87 -5.48
N GLN A 44 -25.87 11.58 -5.38
CA GLN A 44 -26.20 10.71 -4.25
C GLN A 44 -25.23 10.92 -3.11
N GLN A 45 -25.72 11.01 -1.87
CA GLN A 45 -24.82 11.05 -0.72
C GLN A 45 -24.17 9.69 -0.51
N ARG A 46 -22.83 9.68 -0.49
CA ARG A 46 -22.01 8.51 -0.20
C ARG A 46 -20.96 8.83 0.83
N PHE A 47 -20.53 7.77 1.52
CA PHE A 47 -19.41 7.81 2.43
C PHE A 47 -18.11 7.53 1.66
N PHE A 48 -17.10 8.37 1.88
CA PHE A 48 -15.77 8.26 1.32
C PHE A 48 -14.75 8.16 2.45
N HIS A 49 -13.98 7.07 2.50
CA HIS A 49 -12.91 6.92 3.50
C HIS A 49 -11.86 8.02 3.37
N LEU A 50 -11.16 8.31 4.47
CA LEU A 50 -9.99 9.21 4.43
C LEU A 50 -8.92 8.67 3.48
N SER A 51 -8.23 9.57 2.78
CA SER A 51 -7.21 9.21 1.79
C SER A 51 -6.02 8.55 2.48
N GLY A 52 -5.72 7.29 2.18
CA GLY A 52 -4.54 6.56 2.65
C GLY A 52 -3.53 6.28 1.55
N LEU A 53 -2.29 5.95 1.93
CA LEU A 53 -1.24 5.55 1.00
C LEU A 53 -0.95 4.05 1.09
N ALA A 54 -1.17 3.33 0.00
CA ALA A 54 -0.92 1.89 -0.07
C ALA A 54 0.36 1.59 -0.86
N VAL A 55 1.30 0.86 -0.25
CA VAL A 55 2.57 0.46 -0.86
C VAL A 55 2.62 -1.06 -0.96
N GLY A 56 2.74 -1.58 -2.19
CA GLY A 56 3.00 -2.98 -2.46
C GLY A 56 4.46 -3.19 -2.84
N VAL A 57 5.12 -4.16 -2.22
CA VAL A 57 6.52 -4.51 -2.49
C VAL A 57 6.59 -5.97 -2.91
N THR A 58 7.28 -6.22 -4.02
CA THR A 58 7.64 -7.58 -4.46
C THR A 58 9.13 -7.79 -4.23
N ARG A 59 9.51 -8.97 -3.72
CA ARG A 59 10.92 -9.34 -3.60
C ARG A 59 11.42 -9.86 -4.93
N TRP A 60 12.61 -9.39 -5.32
CA TRP A 60 13.33 -9.90 -6.46
C TRP A 60 14.69 -10.44 -6.02
N THR A 61 15.04 -11.62 -6.51
CA THR A 61 16.37 -12.21 -6.35
C THR A 61 16.88 -12.68 -7.69
N ALA A 62 18.19 -12.62 -7.93
CA ALA A 62 18.78 -13.12 -9.17
C ALA A 62 18.49 -14.63 -9.39
N VAL A 63 18.17 -15.37 -8.32
CA VAL A 63 17.83 -16.80 -8.36
C VAL A 63 16.42 -17.05 -8.90
N SER A 64 15.51 -16.06 -8.78
CA SER A 64 14.10 -16.23 -9.13
C SER A 64 13.81 -16.35 -10.64
N GLN A 65 14.81 -16.11 -11.51
CA GLN A 65 14.70 -16.17 -12.98
C GLN A 65 13.48 -15.45 -13.60
N LEU A 66 12.89 -14.50 -12.87
CA LEU A 66 11.67 -13.82 -13.32
C LEU A 66 11.98 -12.88 -14.48
N SER A 67 11.13 -12.96 -15.49
CA SER A 67 11.03 -11.92 -16.52
C SER A 67 10.55 -10.60 -15.91
N ILE A 68 10.78 -9.51 -16.65
CA ILE A 68 10.30 -8.18 -16.26
C ILE A 68 8.76 -8.16 -16.15
N ASP A 69 8.08 -8.88 -17.03
CA ASP A 69 6.61 -8.97 -17.04
C ASP A 69 6.10 -9.67 -15.79
N GLU A 70 6.70 -10.80 -15.40
CA GLU A 70 6.34 -11.50 -14.16
C GLU A 70 6.63 -10.66 -12.91
N LEU A 71 7.73 -9.91 -12.90
CA LEU A 71 8.05 -9.00 -11.81
C LEU A 71 7.02 -7.87 -11.69
N SER A 72 6.59 -7.32 -12.83
CA SER A 72 5.56 -6.29 -12.93
C SER A 72 4.19 -6.80 -12.47
N GLU A 73 3.82 -8.02 -12.88
CA GLU A 73 2.60 -8.70 -12.46
C GLU A 73 2.58 -8.88 -10.93
N ARG A 74 3.67 -9.39 -10.36
CA ARG A 74 3.82 -9.55 -8.90
C ARG A 74 3.74 -8.20 -8.17
N ALA A 75 4.40 -7.15 -8.67
CA ALA A 75 4.29 -5.82 -8.09
C ALA A 75 2.84 -5.29 -8.13
N SER A 76 2.13 -5.54 -9.23
CA SER A 76 0.73 -5.16 -9.41
C SER A 76 -0.19 -5.90 -8.45
N LEU A 77 0.05 -7.20 -8.22
CA LEU A 77 -0.65 -7.99 -7.23
C LEU A 77 -0.38 -7.47 -5.81
N ALA A 78 0.89 -7.26 -5.44
CA ALA A 78 1.24 -6.70 -4.14
C ALA A 78 0.56 -5.35 -3.89
N LYS A 79 0.50 -4.48 -4.91
CA LYS A 79 -0.23 -3.20 -4.88
C LYS A 79 -1.73 -3.41 -4.71
N LYS A 80 -2.33 -4.36 -5.43
CA LYS A 80 -3.76 -4.70 -5.29
C LYS A 80 -4.08 -5.18 -3.87
N HIS A 81 -3.21 -6.00 -3.28
CA HIS A 81 -3.33 -6.44 -1.89
C HIS A 81 -3.22 -5.28 -0.90
N ALA A 82 -2.24 -4.38 -1.08
CA ALA A 82 -2.12 -3.18 -0.26
C ALA A 82 -3.38 -2.30 -0.34
N LYS A 83 -4.00 -2.18 -1.51
CA LYS A 83 -5.21 -1.36 -1.71
C LYS A 83 -6.52 -1.96 -1.17
N ARG A 84 -6.51 -3.18 -0.61
CA ARG A 84 -7.73 -3.79 -0.04
C ARG A 84 -8.29 -3.00 1.13
N ASN A 85 -7.42 -2.29 1.84
CA ASN A 85 -7.80 -1.45 2.95
C ASN A 85 -7.81 0.03 2.54
N HIS A 86 -8.66 0.82 3.19
CA HIS A 86 -8.77 2.26 2.93
C HIS A 86 -7.81 3.11 3.78
N TRP A 87 -6.87 2.47 4.49
CA TRP A 87 -5.85 3.13 5.31
C TRP A 87 -4.44 2.93 4.74
N SER A 88 -3.50 3.73 5.23
CA SER A 88 -2.10 3.62 4.83
C SER A 88 -1.52 2.27 5.24
N THR A 89 -0.90 1.56 4.30
CA THR A 89 -0.48 0.18 4.53
C THR A 89 0.70 -0.21 3.65
N LEU A 90 1.50 -1.14 4.16
CA LEU A 90 2.58 -1.80 3.45
C LEU A 90 2.24 -3.27 3.31
N TYR A 91 2.18 -3.77 2.08
CA TYR A 91 2.10 -5.18 1.78
C TYR A 91 3.39 -5.65 1.12
N VAL A 92 4.03 -6.65 1.70
CA VAL A 92 5.23 -7.28 1.14
C VAL A 92 4.83 -8.66 0.65
N GLN A 93 4.88 -8.86 -0.66
CA GLN A 93 4.75 -10.19 -1.24
C GLN A 93 6.07 -10.92 -0.99
N GLU A 94 6.04 -11.87 -0.07
CA GLU A 94 7.08 -12.88 0.03
C GLU A 94 7.06 -13.67 -1.29
N GLY A 95 8.22 -13.77 -1.94
CA GLY A 95 8.34 -14.61 -3.13
C GLY A 95 8.11 -16.06 -2.70
N ASP A 96 7.50 -16.86 -3.58
CA ASP A 96 7.41 -18.30 -3.34
C ASP A 96 8.80 -18.81 -2.98
N VAL A 97 8.94 -19.31 -1.76
CA VAL A 97 10.06 -20.15 -1.40
C VAL A 97 9.95 -21.31 -2.39
N CYS A 98 10.87 -21.39 -3.34
CA CYS A 98 11.12 -22.68 -3.96
C CYS A 98 11.52 -23.58 -2.79
N ASP A 99 10.58 -24.36 -2.29
CA ASP A 99 10.85 -25.55 -1.49
C ASP A 99 11.62 -26.52 -2.42
N ALA A 100 12.89 -26.20 -2.62
CA ALA A 100 13.86 -27.11 -3.18
C ALA A 100 14.31 -28.05 -2.05
N LEU A 101 13.40 -28.86 -1.53
CA LEU A 101 13.68 -30.07 -0.77
C LEU A 101 12.55 -31.07 -1.01
N GLY A 102 12.83 -32.01 -1.92
CA GLY A 102 12.00 -33.16 -2.25
C GLY A 102 12.65 -33.95 -3.37
#